data_AF-A0A1U7HUV5-F1
#
_entry.id   AF-A0A1U7HUV5-F1
#
_cell.length_a   1.000
_cell.length_b   1.000
_cell.length_c   1.000
_cell.angle_alpha   90.00
_cell.angle_beta   90.00
_cell.angle_gamma   90.00
#
_symmetry.space_group_name_H-M   'P 1'
#
loop_
_entity.id
_entity.type
_entity.pdbx_description
1 polymer ?
#
loop_
_entity_poly.entity_id
_entity_poly.type
_entity_poly.pdbx_seq_one_letter_code
_entity_poly.pdbx_strand_id
1 'polypeptide(L)'
;MATLLEAKSGKISTLDKLRCSCGRFHASEDHWRFIEGMPQDPADLVADLIAMGQYKPEALKLAEKFTHAELRKTLVLQMLAKAEPEQQRICNDLIRQAGGLEEAFAAAFGPHATEFFDDTLRASRFRRRDFLIKVAATAAIVTLASCAGGNNTNTTQSSGEASTPGNLEKTDLTIGFIPIACATPIVISEPLGFYQKHGLNVTLRKMPNWAAVRESAIAGELDAYHMLSPMPIAVTLGLGSTTFPIQLASIENINGQSIAVALKHRDRIQGPADFKGMTIAVPFPYSMHNLLLRYYLASGGLNPDTDVAIQIVPPPDSVAQMSAGQIDAFLMPDNFGQRAVFEGIGFIHMLTKDLWDGHPCCAFAASQQWIDAHPNTFRAVNKAIIDSAAHANAAENRTEIAKVLSERRYLNQPEPVLQAVMTGNFEDGLGNTLNVPDRIGFDPYPWKSFAKWISSQLVRWDLMPAEKADYPQIAEQIYMTDLARELAIELGQNPPAEETRVENLKFDTFDPANPAAYLEQQSQKFNV
;
A
#
# COMPACT_ATOMS: atom_id res chain seq x y z
N MET A 1 38.14 17.12 -31.64
CA MET A 1 37.00 17.87 -32.26
C MET A 1 36.21 17.06 -33.28
N ALA A 2 36.81 16.12 -34.02
CA ALA A 2 36.05 15.23 -34.92
C ALA A 2 35.14 14.21 -34.20
N THR A 3 35.47 13.81 -32.97
CA THR A 3 34.69 12.83 -32.18
C THR A 3 33.47 13.40 -31.46
N LEU A 4 33.34 14.74 -31.41
CA LEU A 4 32.22 15.43 -30.73
C LEU A 4 31.00 15.64 -31.66
N LEU A 5 31.16 15.40 -32.96
CA LEU A 5 30.09 15.54 -33.95
C LEU A 5 29.28 14.25 -34.18
N GLU A 6 29.82 13.07 -33.85
CA GLU A 6 29.10 11.80 -34.04
C GLU A 6 28.07 11.51 -32.94
N ALA A 7 28.30 11.96 -31.70
CA ALA A 7 27.38 11.78 -30.59
C ALA A 7 26.03 12.51 -30.75
N LYS A 8 25.94 13.50 -31.65
CA LYS A 8 24.68 14.20 -31.96
C LYS A 8 23.79 13.48 -32.98
N SER A 9 24.24 12.36 -33.55
CA SER A 9 23.57 11.69 -34.68
C SER A 9 22.82 10.39 -34.34
N GLY A 10 22.71 9.99 -33.06
CA GLY A 10 21.80 8.92 -32.65
C GLY A 10 22.11 7.52 -33.21
N LYS A 11 23.38 7.22 -33.52
CA LYS A 11 23.81 5.86 -33.92
C LYS A 11 24.62 5.19 -32.81
N ILE A 12 23.91 4.54 -31.89
CA ILE A 12 24.51 3.55 -30.98
C ILE A 12 24.48 2.21 -31.71
N SER A 13 25.45 1.99 -32.61
CA SER A 13 25.58 0.70 -33.30
C SER A 13 27.06 0.36 -33.48
N THR A 14 27.76 0.10 -32.37
CA THR A 14 29.04 -0.64 -32.31
C THR A 14 29.58 -0.66 -30.87
N LEU A 15 28.89 -1.38 -29.97
CA LEU A 15 29.56 -1.99 -28.82
C LEU A 15 29.47 -3.50 -29.03
N ASP A 16 30.25 -3.96 -30.00
CA ASP A 16 30.45 -5.37 -30.27
C ASP A 16 31.23 -6.00 -29.11
N LYS A 17 30.58 -6.95 -28.44
CA LYS A 17 31.11 -8.24 -27.98
C LYS A 17 32.63 -8.29 -27.72
N LEU A 18 33.04 -8.05 -26.48
CA LEU A 18 34.26 -8.64 -25.94
C LEU A 18 33.89 -9.59 -24.80
N ARG A 19 33.74 -10.88 -25.14
CA ARG A 19 33.59 -11.95 -24.16
C ARG A 19 34.94 -12.17 -23.46
N CYS A 20 34.99 -11.88 -22.16
CA CYS A 20 36.08 -12.33 -21.30
C CYS A 20 35.98 -13.86 -21.10
N SER A 21 37.12 -14.56 -21.15
CA SER A 21 37.21 -16.02 -21.09
C SER A 21 36.84 -16.64 -19.73
N CYS A 22 36.56 -15.82 -18.71
CA CYS A 22 36.18 -16.27 -17.36
C CYS A 22 34.67 -16.47 -17.14
N GLY A 23 33.82 -16.13 -18.12
CA GLY A 23 32.37 -16.36 -18.04
C GLY A 23 31.58 -15.44 -17.11
N ARG A 24 32.18 -14.36 -16.57
CA ARG A 24 31.47 -13.30 -15.82
C ARG A 24 31.46 -11.97 -16.59
N PHE A 25 30.46 -11.13 -16.30
CA PHE A 25 30.34 -9.79 -16.87
C PHE A 25 31.36 -8.84 -16.22
N HIS A 26 32.18 -8.18 -17.05
CA HIS A 26 33.06 -7.09 -16.64
C HIS A 26 32.68 -5.84 -17.44
N ALA A 27 32.63 -4.69 -16.77
CA ALA A 27 32.54 -3.41 -17.47
C ALA A 27 33.81 -3.23 -18.32
N SER A 28 33.69 -2.65 -19.52
CA SER A 28 34.85 -2.41 -20.38
C SER A 28 35.87 -1.52 -19.67
N GLU A 29 37.16 -1.67 -20.01
CA GLU A 29 38.27 -0.93 -19.39
C GLU A 29 38.05 0.61 -19.42
N ASP A 30 37.31 1.09 -20.42
CA ASP A 30 36.91 2.50 -20.55
C ASP A 30 35.88 2.96 -19.51
N HIS A 31 34.98 2.07 -19.08
CA HIS A 31 33.97 2.40 -18.05
C HIS A 31 34.61 2.49 -16.66
N TRP A 32 35.63 1.66 -16.39
CA TRP A 32 36.39 1.74 -15.15
C TRP A 32 37.20 3.04 -15.07
N ARG A 33 37.86 3.44 -16.16
CA ARG A 33 38.57 4.73 -16.24
C ARG A 33 37.67 5.95 -16.09
N PHE A 34 36.42 5.87 -16.54
CA PHE A 34 35.44 6.94 -16.37
C PHE A 34 34.99 7.10 -14.91
N ILE A 35 34.75 5.99 -14.20
CA ILE A 35 34.32 6.00 -12.80
C ILE A 35 35.46 6.41 -11.86
N GLU A 36 36.70 6.04 -12.18
CA GLU A 36 37.88 6.38 -11.38
C GLU A 36 38.17 7.89 -11.36
N GLY A 37 37.67 8.64 -12.35
CA GLY A 37 37.79 10.10 -12.44
C GLY A 37 36.59 10.90 -11.93
N MET A 38 35.50 10.26 -11.47
CA MET A 38 34.31 10.99 -11.00
C MET A 38 34.54 11.61 -9.61
N PRO A 39 34.16 12.88 -9.41
CA PRO A 39 34.24 13.51 -8.10
C PRO A 39 33.36 12.76 -7.09
N GLN A 40 33.94 12.45 -5.94
CA GLN A 40 33.26 11.75 -4.86
C GLN A 40 32.50 12.71 -3.92
N ASP A 41 32.80 14.02 -3.99
CA ASP A 41 32.08 15.05 -3.27
C ASP A 41 30.82 15.48 -4.07
N PRO A 42 29.62 15.39 -3.47
CA PRO A 42 28.38 15.89 -4.08
C PRO A 42 28.45 17.35 -4.56
N ALA A 43 29.26 18.21 -3.92
CA ALA A 43 29.44 19.60 -4.34
C ALA A 43 30.18 19.72 -5.68
N ASP A 44 31.19 18.88 -5.88
CA ASP A 44 31.98 18.85 -7.12
C ASP A 44 31.18 18.25 -8.28
N LEU A 45 30.31 17.27 -8.00
CA LEU A 45 29.34 16.72 -8.97
C LEU A 45 28.35 17.79 -9.47
N VAL A 46 27.89 18.67 -8.59
CA VAL A 46 27.00 19.78 -8.97
C VAL A 46 27.75 20.84 -9.76
N ALA A 47 29.01 21.12 -9.42
CA ALA A 47 29.87 22.02 -10.18
C ALA A 47 30.13 21.51 -11.60
N ASP A 48 30.36 20.19 -11.76
CA ASP A 48 30.53 19.55 -13.07
C ASP A 48 29.25 19.59 -13.91
N LEU A 49 28.07 19.43 -13.29
CA LEU A 49 26.79 19.56 -13.99
C LEU A 49 26.51 20.99 -14.46
N ILE A 50 27.06 21.99 -13.78
CA ILE A 50 27.02 23.39 -14.22
C ILE A 50 28.02 23.63 -15.36
N ALA A 51 29.24 23.09 -15.26
CA ALA A 51 30.24 23.17 -16.32
C ALA A 51 29.77 22.49 -17.62
N MET A 52 28.98 21.41 -17.49
CA MET A 52 28.31 20.73 -18.60
C MET A 52 27.05 21.46 -19.12
N GLY A 53 26.69 22.60 -18.54
CA GLY A 53 25.55 23.43 -18.97
C GLY A 53 24.17 22.84 -18.63
N GLN A 54 24.10 21.80 -17.79
CA GLN A 54 22.84 21.18 -17.36
C GLN A 54 22.12 22.03 -16.32
N TYR A 55 22.86 22.81 -15.52
CA TYR A 55 22.31 23.79 -14.58
C TYR A 55 22.88 25.19 -14.83
N LYS A 56 22.02 26.21 -14.66
CA LYS A 56 22.43 27.62 -14.78
C LYS A 56 23.11 28.07 -13.48
N PRO A 57 24.29 28.73 -13.54
CA PRO A 57 25.00 29.21 -12.34
C PRO A 57 24.15 30.11 -11.43
N GLU A 58 23.17 30.82 -11.99
CA GLU A 58 22.28 31.73 -11.26
C GLU A 58 21.30 31.00 -10.33
N ALA A 59 20.99 29.72 -10.59
CA ALA A 59 20.05 28.93 -9.77
C ALA A 59 20.61 28.64 -8.36
N LEU A 60 21.94 28.45 -8.24
CA LEU A 60 22.60 28.28 -6.95
C LEU A 60 22.60 29.58 -6.14
N LYS A 61 22.90 30.72 -6.78
CA LYS A 61 22.84 32.04 -6.11
C LYS A 61 21.44 32.40 -5.64
N LEU A 62 20.39 31.88 -6.29
CA LEU A 62 19.01 32.07 -5.87
C LEU A 62 18.66 31.15 -4.68
N ALA A 63 19.12 29.90 -4.70
CA ALA A 63 18.94 28.94 -3.61
C ALA A 63 19.70 29.34 -2.33
N GLU A 64 20.87 29.97 -2.46
CA GLU A 64 21.68 30.46 -1.33
C GLU A 64 21.15 31.76 -0.72
N LYS A 65 20.33 32.53 -1.46
CA LYS A 65 19.87 33.86 -1.03
C LYS A 65 18.56 33.89 -0.28
N PHE A 66 17.78 32.81 -0.30
CA PHE A 66 16.54 32.74 0.47
C PHE A 66 16.74 31.87 1.69
N THR A 67 16.75 32.49 2.86
CA THR A 67 16.61 31.78 4.12
C THR A 67 15.23 31.11 4.17
N HIS A 68 15.11 29.99 4.88
CA HIS A 68 13.85 29.22 5.02
C HIS A 68 12.68 30.10 5.51
N ALA A 69 12.98 31.15 6.29
CA ALA A 69 12.04 32.16 6.75
C ALA A 69 11.47 33.04 5.60
N GLU A 70 12.29 33.40 4.63
CA GLU A 70 11.87 34.24 3.50
C GLU A 70 10.99 33.49 2.49
N LEU A 71 11.24 32.18 2.30
CA LEU A 71 10.37 31.32 1.49
C LEU A 71 8.98 31.15 2.13
N ARG A 72 8.91 30.96 3.45
CA ARG A 72 7.64 30.89 4.20
C ARG A 72 6.86 32.21 4.10
N LYS A 73 7.55 33.34 4.31
CA LYS A 73 6.95 34.68 4.18
C LYS A 73 6.41 34.92 2.77
N THR A 74 7.14 34.49 1.74
CA THR A 74 6.71 34.62 0.34
C THR A 74 5.49 33.76 0.03
N LEU A 75 5.42 32.53 0.56
CA LEU A 75 4.28 31.63 0.39
C LEU A 75 3.01 32.17 1.04
N VAL A 76 3.10 32.69 2.26
CA VAL A 76 1.96 33.30 2.95
C VAL A 76 1.47 34.55 2.21
N LEU A 77 2.40 35.40 1.75
CA LEU A 77 2.05 36.58 0.95
C LEU A 77 1.37 36.19 -0.38
N GLN A 78 1.82 35.10 -1.00
CA GLN A 78 1.21 34.59 -2.24
C GLN A 78 -0.18 33.99 -2.00
N MET A 79 -0.42 33.36 -0.85
CA MET A 79 -1.74 32.84 -0.46
C MET A 79 -2.71 33.98 -0.13
N LEU A 80 -2.24 35.01 0.61
CA LEU A 80 -3.04 36.20 0.88
C LEU A 80 -3.38 36.95 -0.39
N ALA A 81 -2.47 37.03 -1.36
CA ALA A 81 -2.72 37.66 -2.66
C ALA A 81 -3.84 36.98 -3.48
N LYS A 82 -4.19 35.72 -3.15
CA LYS A 82 -5.26 34.96 -3.81
C LYS A 82 -6.57 34.91 -2.99
N ALA A 83 -6.60 35.49 -1.79
CA ALA A 83 -7.78 35.50 -0.92
C ALA A 83 -8.73 36.67 -1.25
N GLU A 84 -10.01 36.53 -0.89
CA GLU A 84 -11.00 37.59 -1.07
C GLU A 84 -10.66 38.84 -0.21
N PRO A 85 -11.04 40.07 -0.62
CA PRO A 85 -10.62 41.30 0.05
C PRO A 85 -10.95 41.37 1.56
N GLU A 86 -12.07 40.78 1.97
CA GLU A 86 -12.47 40.70 3.37
C GLU A 86 -11.56 39.77 4.18
N GLN A 87 -11.17 38.63 3.60
CA GLN A 87 -10.24 37.67 4.22
C GLN A 87 -8.84 38.24 4.35
N GLN A 88 -8.37 38.96 3.32
CA GLN A 88 -7.08 39.67 3.38
C GLN A 88 -7.06 40.69 4.51
N ARG A 89 -8.15 41.44 4.69
CA ARG A 89 -8.26 42.45 5.74
C ARG A 89 -8.22 41.83 7.14
N ILE A 90 -9.01 40.77 7.36
CA ILE A 90 -9.04 40.04 8.63
C ILE A 90 -7.66 39.44 8.94
N CYS A 91 -7.01 38.78 7.97
CA CYS A 91 -5.68 38.23 8.18
C CYS A 91 -4.63 39.30 8.48
N ASN A 92 -4.65 40.43 7.77
CA ASN A 92 -3.72 41.54 8.02
C ASN A 92 -3.94 42.19 9.39
N ASP A 93 -5.20 42.31 9.84
CA ASP A 93 -5.52 42.84 11.17
C ASP A 93 -5.08 41.87 12.28
N LEU A 94 -5.27 40.56 12.09
CA LEU A 94 -4.78 39.53 13.01
C LEU A 94 -3.25 39.50 13.09
N ILE A 95 -2.55 39.61 11.94
CA ILE A 95 -1.09 39.70 11.89
C ILE A 95 -0.58 40.94 12.63
N ARG A 96 -1.26 42.09 12.47
CA ARG A 96 -0.92 43.32 13.19
C ARG A 96 -1.17 43.21 14.69
N GLN A 97 -2.29 42.61 15.10
CA GLN A 97 -2.63 42.43 16.51
C GLN A 97 -1.66 41.47 17.22
N ALA A 98 -1.17 40.45 16.50
CA ALA A 98 -0.18 39.52 17.04
C ALA A 98 1.23 40.14 17.16
N GLY A 99 1.48 41.31 16.57
CA GLY A 99 2.79 41.96 16.59
C GLY A 99 3.71 41.61 15.40
N GLY A 100 3.23 40.78 14.48
CA GLY A 100 4.00 40.32 13.34
C GLY A 100 3.48 38.98 12.80
N LEU A 101 4.03 38.57 11.64
CA LEU A 101 3.61 37.33 10.99
C LEU A 101 4.03 36.10 11.80
N GLU A 102 5.22 36.13 12.40
CA GLU A 102 5.74 35.00 13.16
C GLU A 102 4.96 34.79 14.46
N GLU A 103 4.61 35.89 15.13
CA GLU A 103 3.79 35.88 16.34
C GLU A 103 2.36 35.44 16.05
N ALA A 104 1.80 35.82 14.90
CA ALA A 104 0.49 35.33 14.46
C ALA A 104 0.50 33.82 14.21
N PHE A 105 1.59 33.29 13.63
CA PHE A 105 1.77 31.85 13.42
C PHE A 105 1.96 31.10 14.73
N ALA A 106 2.80 31.61 15.64
CA ALA A 106 3.01 31.02 16.96
C ALA A 106 1.73 31.05 17.81
N ALA A 107 0.91 32.10 17.71
CA ALA A 107 -0.38 32.18 18.38
C ALA A 107 -1.40 31.17 17.82
N ALA A 108 -1.38 30.91 16.51
CA ALA A 108 -2.31 29.99 15.86
C ALA A 108 -1.95 28.51 16.06
N PHE A 109 -0.66 28.18 16.13
CA PHE A 109 -0.17 26.80 16.08
C PHE A 109 0.71 26.40 17.29
N GLY A 110 0.87 27.29 18.27
CA GLY A 110 1.65 27.08 19.48
C GLY A 110 3.14 27.46 19.36
N PRO A 111 3.87 27.54 20.48
CA PRO A 111 5.24 28.07 20.53
C PRO A 111 6.29 27.20 19.80
N HIS A 112 5.94 25.95 19.45
CA HIS A 112 6.81 25.00 18.73
C HIS A 112 6.41 24.80 17.26
N ALA A 113 5.50 25.63 16.72
CA ALA A 113 5.04 25.51 15.33
C ALA A 113 6.20 25.53 14.30
N THR A 114 7.28 26.24 14.63
CA THR A 114 8.49 26.33 13.80
C THR A 114 9.27 25.02 13.75
N GLU A 115 9.29 24.24 14.85
CA GLU A 115 9.99 22.95 14.96
C GLU A 115 9.21 21.82 14.25
N PHE A 116 7.88 21.87 14.30
CA PHE A 116 6.99 20.91 13.63
C PHE A 116 7.24 20.81 12.10
N PHE A 117 7.46 21.94 11.43
CA PHE A 117 7.76 21.96 9.99
C PHE A 117 9.24 21.67 9.67
N ASP A 118 10.15 21.96 10.59
CA ASP A 118 11.58 21.65 10.42
C ASP A 118 11.86 20.14 10.56
N ASP A 119 11.15 19.43 11.45
CA ASP A 119 11.22 17.96 11.57
C ASP A 119 10.61 17.25 10.36
N THR A 120 9.53 17.80 9.80
CA THR A 120 8.85 17.23 8.64
C THR A 120 9.72 17.29 7.37
N LEU A 121 10.59 18.30 7.25
CA LEU A 121 11.49 18.47 6.09
C LEU A 121 12.89 17.84 6.31
N ARG A 122 13.29 17.56 7.56
CA ARG A 122 14.55 16.88 7.90
C ARG A 122 14.42 15.35 8.02
N ALA A 123 13.23 14.78 7.91
CA ALA A 123 12.97 13.34 8.02
C ALA A 123 13.55 12.45 6.88
N SER A 124 14.56 12.92 6.13
CA SER A 124 15.36 12.06 5.25
C SER A 124 16.81 11.96 5.74
N ARG A 125 17.20 10.73 6.09
CA ARG A 125 18.55 10.23 6.48
C ARG A 125 18.93 10.32 7.97
N PHE A 126 18.54 9.27 8.71
CA PHE A 126 19.07 8.92 10.04
C PHE A 126 20.60 8.85 10.06
N ARG A 127 21.26 9.56 10.99
CA ARG A 127 22.69 9.40 11.29
C ARG A 127 22.89 8.55 12.55
N ARG A 128 23.68 7.50 12.40
CA ARG A 128 24.19 6.49 13.36
C ARG A 128 24.63 6.99 14.76
N ARG A 129 24.75 8.30 14.97
CA ARG A 129 25.21 8.92 16.23
C ARG A 129 24.07 9.04 17.27
N ASP A 130 22.83 9.21 16.83
CA ASP A 130 21.67 9.27 17.74
C ASP A 130 21.23 7.88 18.21
N PHE A 131 21.52 6.83 17.43
CA PHE A 131 21.33 5.43 17.86
C PHE A 131 22.24 5.09 19.04
N LEU A 132 23.51 5.51 19.02
CA LEU A 132 24.47 5.25 20.09
C LEU A 132 24.20 6.07 21.36
N ILE A 133 23.67 7.29 21.22
CA ILE A 133 23.25 8.12 22.37
C ILE A 133 21.99 7.55 23.02
N LYS A 134 21.05 7.02 22.23
CA LYS A 134 19.83 6.38 22.76
C LYS A 134 20.09 5.03 23.42
N VAL A 135 21.07 4.24 22.94
CA VAL A 135 21.51 3.00 23.62
C VAL A 135 22.25 3.29 24.95
N ALA A 136 22.90 4.44 25.10
CA ALA A 136 23.49 4.87 26.36
C ALA A 136 22.45 5.42 27.38
N ALA A 137 21.30 5.92 26.90
CA ALA A 137 20.21 6.40 27.74
C ALA A 137 19.35 5.26 28.33
N THR A 138 19.35 4.07 27.71
CA THR A 138 18.66 2.88 28.24
C THR A 138 19.41 2.20 29.40
N ALA A 139 20.64 2.60 29.70
CA ALA A 139 21.42 2.09 30.83
C ALA A 139 21.21 2.85 32.16
N ALA A 140 20.25 3.79 32.22
CA ALA A 140 19.97 4.60 33.42
C ALA A 140 18.55 4.42 33.99
N ILE A 141 17.79 3.42 33.52
CA ILE A 141 16.49 3.01 34.11
C ILE A 141 16.58 1.56 34.61
N VAL A 142 17.66 1.23 35.31
CA VAL A 142 17.71 0.09 36.24
C VAL A 142 18.54 0.51 37.45
N THR A 143 18.02 1.46 38.22
CA THR A 143 18.51 1.71 39.59
C THR A 143 17.43 2.44 40.38
N LEU A 144 16.31 1.76 40.64
CA LEU A 144 15.45 1.90 41.83
C LEU A 144 14.24 0.94 41.70
N ALA A 145 14.51 -0.36 41.73
CA ALA A 145 13.56 -1.37 42.21
C ALA A 145 14.39 -2.39 43.00
N SER A 146 14.56 -2.07 44.27
CA SER A 146 15.32 -2.83 45.24
C SER A 146 14.65 -4.16 45.55
N CYS A 147 15.46 -5.21 45.55
CA CYS A 147 15.54 -6.23 46.60
C CYS A 147 14.24 -6.59 47.36
N ALA A 148 13.60 -7.67 46.93
CA ALA A 148 13.05 -8.75 47.75
C ALA A 148 12.91 -9.93 46.77
N GLY A 149 13.70 -11.00 46.81
CA GLY A 149 14.02 -11.85 47.93
C GLY A 149 13.33 -13.20 47.70
N GLY A 150 14.11 -14.27 47.50
CA GLY A 150 13.63 -15.64 47.72
C GLY A 150 13.65 -16.58 46.51
N ASN A 151 14.61 -17.52 46.55
CA ASN A 151 14.61 -18.78 45.81
C ASN A 151 13.26 -19.51 45.88
N ASN A 152 12.85 -20.16 44.78
CA ASN A 152 12.70 -21.62 44.77
C ASN A 152 12.49 -22.16 43.36
N THR A 153 13.34 -23.12 43.02
CA THR A 153 13.17 -24.14 41.99
C THR A 153 11.90 -24.95 42.25
N ASN A 154 11.10 -25.23 41.21
CA ASN A 154 10.60 -26.58 40.93
C ASN A 154 9.94 -26.66 39.54
N THR A 155 10.41 -27.65 38.80
CA THR A 155 9.86 -28.25 37.58
C THR A 155 8.58 -29.05 37.87
N THR A 156 7.49 -28.86 37.08
CA THR A 156 6.76 -29.95 36.38
C THR A 156 5.62 -29.46 35.47
N GLN A 157 5.67 -29.93 34.21
CA GLN A 157 4.62 -30.44 33.30
C GLN A 157 3.16 -29.92 33.30
N SER A 158 2.80 -29.29 32.17
CA SER A 158 1.72 -29.63 31.21
C SER A 158 0.32 -30.04 31.72
N SER A 159 -0.66 -29.15 31.53
CA SER A 159 -1.96 -29.47 30.93
C SER A 159 -2.59 -28.19 30.34
N GLY A 160 -3.33 -28.32 29.25
CA GLY A 160 -3.78 -27.21 28.39
C GLY A 160 -4.65 -26.17 29.09
N GLU A 161 -4.24 -24.91 28.95
CA GLU A 161 -5.00 -23.71 29.27
C GLU A 161 -4.86 -22.72 28.12
N ALA A 162 -5.94 -21.98 27.85
CA ALA A 162 -5.98 -20.88 26.90
C ALA A 162 -4.79 -19.95 27.13
N SER A 163 -4.12 -19.57 26.03
CA SER A 163 -2.86 -18.83 26.01
C SER A 163 -2.87 -17.60 26.94
N THR A 164 -2.26 -17.74 28.12
CA THR A 164 -1.97 -16.65 29.05
C THR A 164 -1.05 -15.62 28.39
N PRO A 165 -1.22 -14.29 28.60
CA PRO A 165 -0.42 -13.21 27.99
C PRO A 165 1.09 -13.16 28.33
N GLY A 166 1.71 -14.26 28.77
CA GLY A 166 2.99 -14.24 29.50
C GLY A 166 4.28 -14.46 28.69
N ASN A 167 4.22 -14.73 27.38
CA ASN A 167 5.42 -15.07 26.60
C ASN A 167 5.52 -14.39 25.22
N LEU A 168 5.06 -13.13 25.13
CA LEU A 168 5.23 -12.34 23.90
C LEU A 168 6.66 -11.79 23.83
N GLU A 169 7.34 -12.02 22.72
CA GLU A 169 8.69 -11.50 22.48
C GLU A 169 8.69 -9.97 22.31
N LYS A 170 7.60 -9.42 21.78
CA LYS A 170 7.40 -7.98 21.59
C LYS A 170 5.93 -7.61 21.83
N THR A 171 5.68 -6.59 22.64
CA THR A 171 4.32 -6.12 22.95
C THR A 171 3.94 -4.85 22.20
N ASP A 172 4.91 -3.97 21.97
CA ASP A 172 4.70 -2.71 21.26
C ASP A 172 5.00 -2.88 19.77
N LEU A 173 3.96 -2.85 18.93
CA LEU A 173 4.07 -3.07 17.50
C LEU A 173 3.76 -1.81 16.71
N THR A 174 4.37 -1.66 15.54
CA THR A 174 3.93 -0.69 14.54
C THR A 174 3.45 -1.42 13.29
N ILE A 175 2.22 -1.13 12.85
CA ILE A 175 1.60 -1.76 11.67
C ILE A 175 1.31 -0.70 10.62
N GLY A 176 1.80 -0.92 9.41
CA GLY A 176 1.59 -0.03 8.27
C GLY A 176 0.28 -0.30 7.54
N PHE A 177 -0.50 0.74 7.22
CA PHE A 177 -1.74 0.58 6.44
C PHE A 177 -2.00 1.70 5.43
N ILE A 178 -2.63 1.36 4.30
CA ILE A 178 -3.24 2.33 3.39
C ILE A 178 -4.65 2.68 3.91
N PRO A 179 -5.06 3.96 3.94
CA PRO A 179 -6.36 4.39 4.48
C PRO A 179 -7.52 4.08 3.51
N ILE A 180 -7.90 2.81 3.45
CA ILE A 180 -9.00 2.24 2.65
C ILE A 180 -9.85 1.29 3.50
N ALA A 181 -11.08 1.00 3.06
CA ALA A 181 -11.99 0.11 3.79
C ALA A 181 -11.45 -1.32 3.92
N CYS A 182 -10.54 -1.75 3.05
CA CYS A 182 -9.86 -3.03 3.16
C CYS A 182 -9.09 -3.20 4.48
N ALA A 183 -8.53 -2.11 5.02
CA ALA A 183 -7.76 -2.12 6.26
C ALA A 183 -8.63 -2.26 7.53
N THR A 184 -9.94 -2.49 7.40
CA THR A 184 -10.88 -2.48 8.54
C THR A 184 -10.42 -3.37 9.70
N PRO A 185 -10.01 -4.64 9.50
CA PRO A 185 -9.57 -5.48 10.61
C PRO A 185 -8.33 -4.95 11.33
N ILE A 186 -7.38 -4.33 10.62
CA ILE A 186 -6.23 -3.64 11.25
C ILE A 186 -6.70 -2.44 12.05
N VAL A 187 -7.54 -1.60 11.43
CA VAL A 187 -7.87 -0.28 11.98
C VAL A 187 -8.75 -0.40 13.21
N ILE A 188 -9.82 -1.20 13.16
CA ILE A 188 -10.75 -1.28 14.30
C ILE A 188 -10.18 -2.09 15.46
N SER A 189 -9.10 -2.84 15.24
CA SER A 189 -8.41 -3.59 16.29
C SER A 189 -7.86 -2.72 17.41
N GLU A 190 -7.45 -1.48 17.12
CA GLU A 190 -6.95 -0.53 18.12
C GLU A 190 -8.09 0.05 19.00
N PRO A 191 -9.13 0.72 18.46
CA PRO A 191 -10.16 1.35 19.28
C PRO A 191 -11.13 0.35 19.92
N LEU A 192 -11.32 -0.84 19.33
CA LEU A 192 -12.23 -1.87 19.88
C LEU A 192 -11.52 -2.87 20.80
N GLY A 193 -10.23 -2.68 21.07
CA GLY A 193 -9.52 -3.46 22.09
C GLY A 193 -9.04 -4.84 21.65
N PHE A 194 -9.10 -5.18 20.36
CA PHE A 194 -8.69 -6.51 19.88
C PHE A 194 -7.18 -6.73 20.04
N TYR A 195 -6.35 -5.71 19.87
CA TYR A 195 -4.91 -5.84 20.14
C TYR A 195 -4.63 -6.05 21.63
N GLN A 196 -5.27 -5.27 22.50
CA GLN A 196 -5.10 -5.33 23.94
C GLN A 196 -5.59 -6.66 24.52
N LYS A 197 -6.69 -7.22 23.96
CA LYS A 197 -7.18 -8.57 24.29
C LYS A 197 -6.10 -9.64 24.16
N HIS A 198 -5.19 -9.47 23.20
CA HIS A 198 -4.08 -10.40 22.93
C HIS A 198 -2.73 -9.91 23.51
N GLY A 199 -2.74 -8.92 24.41
CA GLY A 199 -1.54 -8.44 25.12
C GLY A 199 -0.66 -7.49 24.32
N LEU A 200 -1.18 -6.88 23.25
CA LEU A 200 -0.42 -6.03 22.33
C LEU A 200 -0.80 -4.56 22.47
N ASN A 201 0.20 -3.69 22.31
CA ASN A 201 0.05 -2.25 22.13
C ASN A 201 0.47 -1.89 20.70
N VAL A 202 -0.48 -1.55 19.84
CA VAL A 202 -0.22 -1.34 18.41
C VAL A 202 -0.35 0.12 18.05
N THR A 203 0.68 0.65 17.39
CA THR A 203 0.65 1.95 16.72
C THR A 203 0.39 1.75 15.23
N LEU A 204 -0.65 2.38 14.69
CA LEU A 204 -0.96 2.34 13.27
C LEU A 204 -0.24 3.45 12.51
N ARG A 205 0.49 3.10 11.44
CA ARG A 205 1.19 4.05 10.57
C ARG A 205 0.50 4.13 9.21
N LYS A 206 -0.04 5.30 8.86
CA LYS A 206 -0.56 5.54 7.52
C LYS A 206 0.56 5.54 6.51
N MET A 207 0.41 4.73 5.47
CA MET A 207 1.34 4.63 4.36
C MET A 207 0.78 5.44 3.19
N PRO A 208 1.63 6.17 2.44
CA PRO A 208 1.16 7.06 1.38
C PRO A 208 0.76 6.32 0.10
N ASN A 209 1.40 5.17 -0.18
CA ASN A 209 1.14 4.35 -1.37
C ASN A 209 1.73 2.93 -1.19
N TRP A 210 1.39 2.02 -2.09
CA TRP A 210 1.80 0.61 -2.03
C TRP A 210 3.30 0.37 -2.28
N ALA A 211 3.97 1.25 -3.03
CA ALA A 211 5.42 1.18 -3.20
C ALA A 211 6.15 1.44 -1.86
N ALA A 212 5.69 2.43 -1.10
CA ALA A 212 6.20 2.72 0.23
C ALA A 212 5.93 1.58 1.22
N VAL A 213 4.77 0.90 1.13
CA VAL A 213 4.50 -0.32 1.92
C VAL A 213 5.54 -1.40 1.61
N ARG A 214 5.76 -1.70 0.32
CA ARG A 214 6.75 -2.70 -0.12
C ARG A 214 8.16 -2.34 0.36
N GLU A 215 8.58 -1.09 0.18
CA GLU A 215 9.92 -0.62 0.55
C GLU A 215 10.12 -0.66 2.07
N SER A 216 9.11 -0.26 2.84
CA SER A 216 9.11 -0.34 4.30
C SER A 216 9.23 -1.79 4.78
N ALA A 217 8.54 -2.73 4.11
CA ALA A 217 8.63 -4.16 4.41
C ALA A 217 10.01 -4.75 4.13
N ILE A 218 10.61 -4.43 2.98
CA ILE A 218 11.97 -4.86 2.62
C ILE A 218 13.00 -4.27 3.58
N ALA A 219 12.80 -3.02 4.00
CA ALA A 219 13.67 -2.34 4.96
C ALA A 219 13.50 -2.83 6.41
N GLY A 220 12.42 -3.57 6.71
CA GLY A 220 12.09 -4.02 8.06
C GLY A 220 11.77 -2.87 9.01
N GLU A 221 11.18 -1.78 8.52
CA GLU A 221 10.88 -0.59 9.34
C GLU A 221 9.73 -0.81 10.33
N LEU A 222 8.78 -1.67 9.97
CA LEU A 222 7.56 -1.97 10.73
C LEU A 222 7.46 -3.47 11.03
N ASP A 223 6.56 -3.81 11.95
CA ASP A 223 6.37 -5.19 12.41
C ASP A 223 5.47 -6.00 11.47
N ALA A 224 4.42 -5.37 10.95
CA ALA A 224 3.51 -5.98 9.99
C ALA A 224 2.88 -4.93 9.05
N TYR A 225 2.25 -5.40 7.98
CA TYR A 225 1.86 -4.59 6.85
C TYR A 225 0.52 -5.03 6.29
N HIS A 226 -0.35 -4.06 6.05
CA HIS A 226 -1.45 -4.17 5.10
C HIS A 226 -0.86 -4.25 3.68
N MET A 227 -1.12 -5.32 2.95
CA MET A 227 -0.66 -5.51 1.58
C MET A 227 -1.80 -5.95 0.65
N LEU A 228 -1.71 -5.61 -0.63
CA LEU A 228 -2.57 -6.20 -1.66
C LEU A 228 -2.20 -7.68 -1.80
N SER A 229 -3.17 -8.59 -1.96
CA SER A 229 -2.89 -10.05 -1.93
C SER A 229 -1.81 -10.53 -2.94
N PRO A 230 -1.61 -9.93 -4.12
CA PRO A 230 -0.51 -10.30 -5.01
C PRO A 230 0.88 -9.77 -4.58
N MET A 231 0.96 -8.78 -3.68
CA MET A 231 2.24 -8.18 -3.26
C MET A 231 3.15 -9.17 -2.51
N PRO A 232 2.68 -9.96 -1.52
CA PRO A 232 3.53 -10.99 -0.89
C PRO A 232 4.16 -11.96 -1.90
N ILE A 233 3.42 -12.35 -2.94
CA ILE A 233 3.93 -13.19 -4.04
C ILE A 233 5.00 -12.43 -4.82
N ALA A 234 4.68 -11.22 -5.29
CA ALA A 234 5.60 -10.41 -6.08
C ALA A 234 6.92 -10.12 -5.36
N VAL A 235 6.87 -9.72 -4.09
CA VAL A 235 8.05 -9.36 -3.31
C VAL A 235 8.91 -10.59 -2.99
N THR A 236 8.27 -11.71 -2.62
CA THR A 236 8.98 -12.97 -2.33
C THR A 236 9.68 -13.53 -3.58
N LEU A 237 9.06 -13.39 -4.75
CA LEU A 237 9.65 -13.85 -6.02
C LEU A 237 10.58 -12.81 -6.69
N GLY A 238 10.72 -11.61 -6.10
CA GLY A 238 11.53 -10.53 -6.66
C GLY A 238 10.98 -9.97 -7.98
N LEU A 239 9.67 -9.85 -8.10
CA LEU A 239 8.97 -9.24 -9.23
C LEU A 239 8.88 -7.73 -8.99
N GLY A 240 9.62 -6.95 -9.78
CA GLY A 240 9.64 -5.49 -9.65
C GLY A 240 10.32 -4.96 -8.36
N SER A 241 11.03 -5.81 -7.62
CA SER A 241 11.86 -5.47 -6.46
C SER A 241 12.96 -6.51 -6.24
N THR A 242 13.83 -6.29 -5.26
CA THR A 242 14.67 -7.36 -4.71
C THR A 242 13.81 -8.44 -4.06
N THR A 243 14.25 -9.69 -4.14
CA THR A 243 13.63 -10.81 -3.43
C THR A 243 13.68 -10.57 -1.92
N PHE A 244 12.52 -10.65 -1.28
CA PHE A 244 12.41 -10.55 0.17
C PHE A 244 11.23 -11.42 0.67
N PRO A 245 11.45 -12.43 1.51
CA PRO A 245 10.38 -13.32 1.96
C PRO A 245 9.32 -12.61 2.83
N ILE A 246 8.09 -12.55 2.32
CA ILE A 246 6.91 -12.02 3.02
C ILE A 246 5.87 -13.14 3.12
N GLN A 247 5.30 -13.29 4.31
CA GLN A 247 4.20 -14.20 4.57
C GLN A 247 2.86 -13.48 4.59
N LEU A 248 1.87 -14.07 3.93
CA LEU A 248 0.47 -13.67 3.98
C LEU A 248 -0.22 -14.45 5.09
N ALA A 249 -0.54 -13.75 6.17
CA ALA A 249 -1.02 -14.34 7.42
C ALA A 249 -2.54 -14.53 7.42
N SER A 250 -3.27 -13.52 6.94
CA SER A 250 -4.74 -13.51 6.85
C SER A 250 -5.16 -12.62 5.68
N ILE A 251 -6.29 -12.96 5.05
CA ILE A 251 -6.99 -12.05 4.14
C ILE A 251 -7.65 -10.96 4.98
N GLU A 252 -7.56 -9.70 4.57
CA GLU A 252 -8.23 -8.63 5.32
C GLU A 252 -9.66 -8.48 4.87
N ASN A 253 -9.90 -8.55 3.56
CA ASN A 253 -11.22 -8.43 2.99
C ASN A 253 -11.37 -9.25 1.71
N ILE A 254 -12.60 -9.70 1.48
CA ILE A 254 -13.08 -10.22 0.21
C ILE A 254 -14.02 -9.20 -0.44
N ASN A 255 -14.12 -9.19 -1.76
CA ASN A 255 -14.87 -8.18 -2.49
C ASN A 255 -14.37 -6.74 -2.14
N GLY A 256 -15.28 -5.76 -2.08
CA GLY A 256 -14.96 -4.40 -1.61
C GLY A 256 -14.15 -3.55 -2.58
N GLN A 257 -14.30 -3.78 -3.88
CA GLN A 257 -13.73 -2.95 -4.94
C GLN A 257 -14.80 -2.67 -5.99
N SER A 258 -14.57 -1.64 -6.80
CA SER A 258 -15.47 -1.31 -7.89
C SER A 258 -14.72 -0.73 -9.09
N ILE A 259 -15.28 -0.96 -10.27
CA ILE A 259 -14.95 -0.20 -11.47
C ILE A 259 -15.84 1.05 -11.44
N ALA A 260 -15.23 2.22 -11.24
CA ALA A 260 -15.91 3.49 -11.33
C ALA A 260 -15.48 4.24 -12.59
N VAL A 261 -16.42 4.93 -13.22
CA VAL A 261 -16.23 5.62 -14.50
C VAL A 261 -16.66 7.07 -14.35
N ALA A 262 -15.93 7.99 -14.97
CA ALA A 262 -16.29 9.40 -14.99
C ALA A 262 -17.67 9.61 -15.62
N LEU A 263 -18.50 10.50 -15.04
CA LEU A 263 -19.89 10.71 -15.47
C LEU A 263 -20.05 11.10 -16.95
N LYS A 264 -19.03 11.73 -17.54
CA LYS A 264 -19.00 12.09 -18.98
C LYS A 264 -19.16 10.88 -19.91
N HIS A 265 -18.92 9.66 -19.43
CA HIS A 265 -19.00 8.42 -20.21
C HIS A 265 -20.25 7.57 -19.91
N ARG A 266 -21.19 8.05 -19.09
CA ARG A 266 -22.37 7.26 -18.64
C ARG A 266 -23.23 6.71 -19.78
N ASP A 267 -23.35 7.44 -20.88
CA ASP A 267 -24.19 7.07 -22.03
C ASP A 267 -23.42 6.17 -23.03
N ARG A 268 -22.11 6.00 -22.83
CA ARG A 268 -21.21 5.23 -23.69
C ARG A 268 -20.92 3.85 -23.13
N ILE A 269 -20.71 3.72 -21.81
CA ILE A 269 -20.24 2.48 -21.20
C ILE A 269 -21.41 1.54 -20.92
N GLN A 270 -21.45 0.41 -21.62
CA GLN A 270 -22.39 -0.69 -21.36
C GLN A 270 -21.66 -1.99 -21.04
N GLY A 271 -20.46 -2.17 -21.59
CA GLY A 271 -19.68 -3.38 -21.40
C GLY A 271 -18.17 -3.18 -21.53
N PRO A 272 -17.40 -4.27 -21.41
CA PRO A 272 -15.94 -4.20 -21.38
C PRO A 272 -15.32 -3.64 -22.68
N ALA A 273 -15.94 -3.91 -23.85
CA ALA A 273 -15.46 -3.41 -25.14
C ALA A 273 -15.48 -1.87 -25.25
N ASP A 274 -16.36 -1.19 -24.51
CA ASP A 274 -16.55 0.26 -24.59
C ASP A 274 -15.40 1.05 -23.94
N PHE A 275 -14.57 0.37 -23.14
CA PHE A 275 -13.39 0.94 -22.47
C PHE A 275 -12.23 1.20 -23.44
N LYS A 276 -12.32 0.80 -24.71
CA LYS A 276 -11.26 1.02 -25.70
C LYS A 276 -10.86 2.50 -25.78
N GLY A 277 -9.55 2.73 -25.71
CA GLY A 277 -8.91 4.04 -25.75
C GLY A 277 -9.01 4.84 -24.45
N MET A 278 -9.56 4.28 -23.37
CA MET A 278 -9.65 4.96 -22.08
C MET A 278 -8.34 4.90 -21.28
N THR A 279 -8.15 5.91 -20.43
CA THR A 279 -7.14 5.88 -19.38
C THR A 279 -7.77 5.35 -18.08
N ILE A 280 -7.28 4.22 -17.57
CA ILE A 280 -7.87 3.52 -16.42
C ILE A 280 -6.85 3.42 -15.30
N ALA A 281 -7.17 3.91 -14.11
CA ALA A 281 -6.27 3.81 -12.97
C ALA A 281 -6.44 2.51 -12.18
N VAL A 282 -5.31 1.98 -11.71
CA VAL A 282 -5.22 0.88 -10.73
C VAL A 282 -4.20 1.26 -9.65
N PRO A 283 -4.29 0.73 -8.42
CA PRO A 283 -3.48 1.21 -7.31
C PRO A 283 -2.02 0.77 -7.38
N PHE A 284 -1.75 -0.38 -7.99
CA PHE A 284 -0.40 -0.97 -8.07
C PHE A 284 -0.34 -2.03 -9.18
N PRO A 285 0.83 -2.28 -9.81
CA PRO A 285 0.94 -3.33 -10.83
C PRO A 285 0.59 -4.73 -10.31
N TYR A 286 1.10 -5.09 -9.13
CA TYR A 286 0.85 -6.37 -8.47
C TYR A 286 -0.37 -6.25 -7.54
N SER A 287 -1.56 -6.11 -8.13
CA SER A 287 -2.81 -5.90 -7.39
C SER A 287 -3.98 -6.69 -7.97
N MET A 288 -4.92 -7.10 -7.12
CA MET A 288 -6.18 -7.72 -7.57
C MET A 288 -6.96 -6.80 -8.50
N HIS A 289 -6.89 -5.50 -8.25
CA HIS A 289 -7.46 -4.45 -9.09
C HIS A 289 -6.96 -4.52 -10.54
N ASN A 290 -5.64 -4.63 -10.74
CA ASN A 290 -5.08 -4.78 -12.08
C ASN A 290 -5.50 -6.13 -12.71
N LEU A 291 -5.41 -7.23 -11.96
CA LEU A 291 -5.74 -8.57 -12.47
C LEU A 291 -7.23 -8.70 -12.85
N LEU A 292 -8.14 -8.20 -12.02
CA LEU A 292 -9.59 -8.22 -12.28
C LEU A 292 -9.98 -7.25 -13.39
N LEU A 293 -9.33 -6.09 -13.49
CA LEU A 293 -9.55 -5.16 -14.60
C LEU A 293 -9.15 -5.82 -15.93
N ARG A 294 -7.98 -6.46 -15.98
CA ARG A 294 -7.51 -7.18 -17.17
C ARG A 294 -8.44 -8.32 -17.54
N TYR A 295 -8.91 -9.09 -16.56
CA TYR A 295 -9.92 -10.13 -16.76
C TYR A 295 -11.21 -9.57 -17.37
N TYR A 296 -11.70 -8.45 -16.85
CA TYR A 296 -12.89 -7.78 -17.36
C TYR A 296 -12.70 -7.27 -18.80
N LEU A 297 -11.59 -6.56 -19.08
CA LEU A 297 -11.30 -6.01 -20.41
C LEU A 297 -11.13 -7.12 -21.46
N ALA A 298 -10.42 -8.20 -21.12
CA ALA A 298 -10.24 -9.35 -22.00
C ALA A 298 -11.57 -10.02 -22.37
N SER A 299 -12.56 -10.01 -21.46
CA SER A 299 -13.91 -10.52 -21.76
C SER A 299 -14.64 -9.72 -22.85
N GLY A 300 -14.23 -8.47 -23.09
CA GLY A 300 -14.70 -7.63 -24.19
C GLY A 300 -13.82 -7.68 -25.44
N GLY A 301 -12.82 -8.56 -25.48
CA GLY A 301 -11.85 -8.65 -26.56
C GLY A 301 -10.85 -7.49 -26.62
N LEU A 302 -10.66 -6.76 -25.51
CA LEU A 302 -9.65 -5.69 -25.44
C LEU A 302 -8.35 -6.22 -24.85
N ASN A 303 -7.23 -5.90 -25.52
CA ASN A 303 -5.91 -6.09 -24.96
C ASN A 303 -5.58 -4.97 -23.96
N PRO A 304 -5.40 -5.28 -22.66
CA PRO A 304 -5.20 -4.27 -21.62
C PRO A 304 -3.88 -3.49 -21.76
N ASP A 305 -2.91 -3.99 -22.52
CA ASP A 305 -1.61 -3.34 -22.72
C ASP A 305 -1.56 -2.48 -23.99
N THR A 306 -2.52 -2.62 -24.91
CA THR A 306 -2.52 -1.86 -26.19
C THR A 306 -3.81 -1.13 -26.50
N ASP A 307 -4.97 -1.65 -26.08
CA ASP A 307 -6.28 -1.04 -26.37
C ASP A 307 -6.72 -0.02 -25.32
N VAL A 308 -6.10 0.01 -24.15
CA VAL A 308 -6.34 0.98 -23.06
C VAL A 308 -5.02 1.46 -22.46
N ALA A 309 -5.05 2.53 -21.69
CA ALA A 309 -3.90 3.01 -20.92
C ALA A 309 -4.11 2.76 -19.42
N ILE A 310 -3.52 1.69 -18.88
CA ILE A 310 -3.56 1.42 -17.44
C ILE A 310 -2.49 2.25 -16.73
N GLN A 311 -2.89 3.08 -15.77
CA GLN A 311 -1.98 3.94 -15.00
C GLN A 311 -1.98 3.57 -13.51
N ILE A 312 -0.81 3.69 -12.89
CA ILE A 312 -0.67 3.47 -11.44
C ILE A 312 -0.95 4.77 -10.70
N VAL A 313 -2.01 4.78 -9.90
CA VAL A 313 -2.43 5.96 -9.15
C VAL A 313 -2.70 5.56 -7.70
N PRO A 314 -2.09 6.20 -6.69
CA PRO A 314 -2.43 5.98 -5.30
C PRO A 314 -3.94 6.21 -5.08
N PRO A 315 -4.63 5.37 -4.29
CA PRO A 315 -6.07 5.48 -4.11
C PRO A 315 -6.57 6.90 -3.73
N PRO A 316 -5.91 7.65 -2.81
CA PRO A 316 -6.31 9.03 -2.47
C PRO A 316 -6.33 10.00 -3.65
N ASP A 317 -5.46 9.79 -4.65
CA ASP A 317 -5.30 10.70 -5.78
C ASP A 317 -6.31 10.40 -6.90
N SER A 318 -6.89 9.20 -6.92
CA SER A 318 -7.74 8.71 -8.02
C SER A 318 -8.96 9.60 -8.28
N VAL A 319 -9.66 10.03 -7.23
CA VAL A 319 -10.85 10.89 -7.34
C VAL A 319 -10.48 12.26 -7.91
N ALA A 320 -9.37 12.85 -7.45
CA ALA A 320 -8.89 14.14 -7.93
C ALA A 320 -8.46 14.06 -9.41
N GLN A 321 -7.76 13.00 -9.80
CA GLN A 321 -7.34 12.80 -11.20
C GLN A 321 -8.53 12.57 -12.13
N MET A 322 -9.58 11.85 -11.68
CA MET A 322 -10.81 11.69 -12.43
C MET A 322 -11.54 13.02 -12.61
N SER A 323 -11.64 13.81 -11.53
CA SER A 323 -12.23 15.16 -11.56
C SER A 323 -11.50 16.09 -12.55
N ALA A 324 -10.16 16.01 -12.58
CA ALA A 324 -9.31 16.76 -13.50
C ALA A 324 -9.35 16.22 -14.95
N GLY A 325 -10.05 15.12 -15.21
CA GLY A 325 -10.15 14.49 -16.52
C GLY A 325 -8.86 13.80 -16.98
N GLN A 326 -7.93 13.51 -16.08
CA GLN A 326 -6.67 12.81 -16.36
C GLN A 326 -6.86 11.30 -16.51
N ILE A 327 -7.87 10.75 -15.83
CA ILE A 327 -8.30 9.35 -15.95
C ILE A 327 -9.80 9.30 -16.29
N ASP A 328 -10.20 8.30 -17.07
CA ASP A 328 -11.59 8.10 -17.49
C ASP A 328 -12.33 7.13 -16.59
N ALA A 329 -11.61 6.18 -16.00
CA ALA A 329 -12.13 5.18 -15.09
C ALA A 329 -11.05 4.74 -14.09
N PHE A 330 -11.45 4.03 -13.05
CA PHE A 330 -10.52 3.31 -12.19
C PHE A 330 -11.14 2.02 -11.67
N LEU A 331 -10.29 1.04 -11.37
CA LEU A 331 -10.64 -0.08 -10.50
C LEU A 331 -9.83 0.08 -9.22
N MET A 332 -10.51 0.46 -8.12
CA MET A 332 -9.87 0.84 -6.86
C MET A 332 -10.53 0.14 -5.68
N PRO A 333 -9.82 0.01 -4.55
CA PRO A 333 -10.43 -0.46 -3.33
C PRO A 333 -11.46 0.56 -2.86
N ASP A 334 -12.55 0.05 -2.28
CA ASP A 334 -13.45 0.94 -1.56
C ASP A 334 -12.69 1.63 -0.42
N ASN A 335 -12.92 2.90 -0.18
CA ASN A 335 -14.16 3.62 -0.45
C ASN A 335 -14.12 4.59 -1.65
N PHE A 336 -13.13 4.49 -2.53
CA PHE A 336 -12.91 5.51 -3.57
C PHE A 336 -13.93 5.50 -4.70
N GLY A 337 -14.46 4.32 -5.08
CA GLY A 337 -15.59 4.24 -6.01
C GLY A 337 -16.82 4.95 -5.46
N GLN A 338 -17.17 4.69 -4.19
CA GLN A 338 -18.26 5.38 -3.53
C GLN A 338 -17.99 6.87 -3.33
N ARG A 339 -16.73 7.26 -3.13
CA ARG A 339 -16.33 8.67 -3.01
C ARG A 339 -16.56 9.43 -4.32
N ALA A 340 -16.23 8.82 -5.47
CA ALA A 340 -16.48 9.42 -6.78
C ALA A 340 -17.99 9.65 -7.05
N VAL A 341 -18.84 8.73 -6.58
CA VAL A 341 -20.31 8.90 -6.63
C VAL A 341 -20.75 10.03 -5.70
N PHE A 342 -20.29 10.03 -4.45
CA PHE A 342 -20.66 11.02 -3.44
C PHE A 342 -20.31 12.45 -3.88
N GLU A 343 -19.20 12.64 -4.60
CA GLU A 343 -18.80 13.94 -5.13
C GLU A 343 -19.41 14.28 -6.50
N GLY A 344 -20.23 13.39 -7.08
CA GLY A 344 -20.85 13.61 -8.39
C GLY A 344 -19.84 13.70 -9.52
N ILE A 345 -18.72 12.98 -9.43
CA ILE A 345 -17.64 12.96 -10.44
C ILE A 345 -17.77 11.72 -11.34
N GLY A 346 -18.20 10.60 -10.76
CA GLY A 346 -18.29 9.31 -11.44
C GLY A 346 -19.49 8.50 -10.99
N PHE A 347 -19.68 7.36 -11.66
CA PHE A 347 -20.66 6.35 -11.31
C PHE A 347 -19.96 4.98 -11.16
N ILE A 348 -20.55 4.11 -10.34
CA ILE A 348 -20.10 2.72 -10.18
C ILE A 348 -20.67 1.93 -11.36
N HIS A 349 -19.79 1.50 -12.25
CA HIS A 349 -20.15 0.67 -13.39
C HIS A 349 -20.36 -0.80 -12.98
N MET A 350 -19.50 -1.31 -12.09
CA MET A 350 -19.54 -2.70 -11.66
C MET A 350 -18.87 -2.87 -10.30
N LEU A 351 -19.46 -3.68 -9.42
CA LEU A 351 -18.76 -4.18 -8.23
C LEU A 351 -17.89 -5.37 -8.64
N THR A 352 -16.68 -5.49 -8.11
CA THR A 352 -15.81 -6.63 -8.46
C THR A 352 -16.35 -7.98 -7.95
N LYS A 353 -17.23 -7.96 -6.95
CA LYS A 353 -18.05 -9.13 -6.55
C LYS A 353 -18.77 -9.75 -7.74
N ASP A 354 -19.22 -8.95 -8.70
CA ASP A 354 -19.92 -9.42 -9.89
C ASP A 354 -18.99 -10.06 -10.93
N LEU A 355 -17.67 -9.91 -10.78
CA LEU A 355 -16.62 -10.57 -11.58
C LEU A 355 -16.17 -11.88 -10.93
N TRP A 356 -16.01 -11.89 -9.61
CA TRP A 356 -15.61 -13.06 -8.84
C TRP A 356 -16.10 -12.88 -7.40
N ASP A 357 -17.18 -13.57 -7.05
CA ASP A 357 -17.71 -13.47 -5.69
C ASP A 357 -16.75 -14.11 -4.67
N GLY A 358 -16.39 -13.34 -3.65
CA GLY A 358 -15.50 -13.78 -2.58
C GLY A 358 -14.02 -13.72 -2.98
N HIS A 359 -13.68 -12.98 -4.03
CA HIS A 359 -12.27 -12.79 -4.43
C HIS A 359 -11.48 -12.11 -3.29
N PRO A 360 -10.19 -12.45 -3.11
CA PRO A 360 -9.33 -11.77 -2.15
C PRO A 360 -9.04 -10.34 -2.62
N CYS A 361 -8.75 -9.43 -1.71
CA CYS A 361 -8.36 -8.06 -2.03
C CYS A 361 -7.05 -7.68 -1.35
N CYS A 362 -7.11 -7.48 -0.04
CA CYS A 362 -5.97 -7.14 0.79
C CYS A 362 -5.69 -8.24 1.81
N ALA A 363 -4.53 -8.16 2.43
CA ALA A 363 -3.96 -9.16 3.30
C ALA A 363 -3.11 -8.53 4.38
N PHE A 364 -3.17 -9.14 5.56
CA PHE A 364 -2.27 -8.88 6.67
C PHE A 364 -1.01 -9.72 6.46
N ALA A 365 0.14 -9.06 6.38
CA ALA A 365 1.40 -9.70 6.04
C ALA A 365 2.54 -9.25 6.95
N ALA A 366 3.52 -10.12 7.16
CA ALA A 366 4.75 -9.83 7.89
C ALA A 366 5.95 -10.49 7.20
N SER A 367 7.16 -9.99 7.46
CA SER A 367 8.35 -10.60 6.91
C SER A 367 8.65 -11.93 7.60
N GLN A 368 9.17 -12.90 6.84
CA GLN A 368 9.57 -14.19 7.42
C GLN A 368 10.56 -13.99 8.57
N GLN A 369 11.55 -13.11 8.38
CA GLN A 369 12.55 -12.79 9.39
C GLN A 369 11.92 -12.29 10.70
N TRP A 370 10.89 -11.45 10.61
CA TRP A 370 10.22 -10.93 11.80
C TRP A 370 9.38 -12.01 12.51
N ILE A 371 8.70 -12.85 11.73
CA ILE A 371 7.93 -14.00 12.24
C ILE A 371 8.85 -14.97 12.98
N ASP A 372 10.00 -15.29 12.40
CA ASP A 372 10.99 -16.21 13.00
C ASP A 372 11.53 -15.66 14.34
N ALA A 373 11.68 -14.34 14.45
CA ALA A 373 12.18 -13.68 15.64
C ALA A 373 11.11 -13.48 16.73
N HIS A 374 9.83 -13.38 16.36
CA HIS A 374 8.73 -13.09 17.29
C HIS A 374 7.50 -14.01 17.06
N PRO A 375 7.66 -15.34 17.11
CA PRO A 375 6.60 -16.27 16.72
C PRO A 375 5.36 -16.18 17.61
N ASN A 376 5.49 -16.00 18.94
CA ASN A 376 4.32 -15.89 19.82
C ASN A 376 3.60 -14.55 19.62
N THR A 377 4.37 -13.47 19.44
CA THR A 377 3.87 -12.14 19.11
C THR A 377 3.10 -12.13 17.80
N PHE A 378 3.65 -12.78 16.76
CA PHE A 378 3.00 -12.90 15.46
C PHE A 378 1.66 -13.65 15.56
N ARG A 379 1.63 -14.75 16.30
CA ARG A 379 0.37 -15.49 16.56
C ARG A 379 -0.64 -14.60 17.28
N ALA A 380 -0.22 -13.85 18.29
CA ALA A 380 -1.09 -12.94 19.05
C ALA A 380 -1.69 -11.83 18.17
N VAL A 381 -0.88 -11.20 17.32
CA VAL A 381 -1.39 -10.14 16.42
C VAL A 381 -2.28 -10.72 15.34
N ASN A 382 -1.96 -11.90 14.79
CA ASN A 382 -2.83 -12.55 13.79
C ASN A 382 -4.18 -12.95 14.40
N LYS A 383 -4.22 -13.41 15.66
CA LYS A 383 -5.48 -13.62 16.39
C LYS A 383 -6.30 -12.35 16.53
N ALA A 384 -5.66 -11.22 16.83
CA ALA A 384 -6.35 -9.93 16.91
C ALA A 384 -7.01 -9.56 15.57
N ILE A 385 -6.30 -9.78 14.46
CA ILE A 385 -6.85 -9.57 13.11
C ILE A 385 -8.01 -10.51 12.81
N ILE A 386 -7.90 -11.81 13.12
CA ILE A 386 -8.97 -12.81 12.90
C ILE A 386 -10.22 -12.49 13.73
N ASP A 387 -10.07 -12.14 15.01
CA ASP A 387 -11.18 -11.70 15.87
C ASP A 387 -11.83 -10.43 15.32
N SER A 388 -11.01 -9.45 14.93
CA SER A 388 -11.49 -8.19 14.39
C SER A 388 -12.18 -8.36 13.04
N ALA A 389 -11.72 -9.28 12.19
CA ALA A 389 -12.37 -9.61 10.93
C ALA A 389 -13.76 -10.23 11.17
N ALA A 390 -13.88 -11.17 12.11
CA ALA A 390 -15.16 -11.76 12.48
C ALA A 390 -16.15 -10.69 13.01
N HIS A 391 -15.68 -9.79 13.88
CA HIS A 391 -16.49 -8.68 14.36
C HIS A 391 -16.90 -7.73 13.23
N ALA A 392 -15.97 -7.42 12.32
CA ALA A 392 -16.23 -6.59 11.15
C ALA A 392 -17.20 -7.25 10.19
N ASN A 393 -17.22 -8.58 10.09
CA ASN A 393 -18.07 -9.28 9.16
C ASN A 393 -19.55 -9.27 9.58
N ALA A 394 -19.83 -9.20 10.88
CA ALA A 394 -21.18 -9.16 11.44
C ALA A 394 -21.93 -7.88 11.04
N ALA A 395 -23.12 -8.03 10.48
CA ALA A 395 -23.88 -6.95 9.85
C ALA A 395 -24.27 -5.84 10.84
N GLU A 396 -24.59 -6.21 12.08
CA GLU A 396 -24.96 -5.32 13.16
C GLU A 396 -23.86 -4.32 13.54
N ASN A 397 -22.59 -4.67 13.33
CA ASN A 397 -21.45 -3.82 13.71
C ASN A 397 -21.06 -2.84 12.59
N ARG A 398 -21.52 -3.07 11.35
CA ARG A 398 -21.07 -2.34 10.14
C ARG A 398 -21.26 -0.83 10.22
N THR A 399 -22.35 -0.38 10.83
CA THR A 399 -22.65 1.06 10.97
C THR A 399 -21.71 1.72 11.97
N GLU A 400 -21.47 1.09 13.12
CA GLU A 400 -20.52 1.62 14.12
C GLU A 400 -19.09 1.63 13.57
N ILE A 401 -18.70 0.56 12.86
CA ILE A 401 -17.40 0.47 12.21
C ILE A 401 -17.21 1.61 11.20
N ALA A 402 -18.20 1.90 10.37
CA ALA A 402 -18.11 3.02 9.42
C ALA A 402 -17.80 4.36 10.12
N LYS A 403 -18.44 4.60 11.27
CA LYS A 403 -18.18 5.79 12.09
C LYS A 403 -16.76 5.81 12.63
N VAL A 404 -16.28 4.71 13.21
CA VAL A 404 -14.89 4.59 13.69
C VAL A 404 -13.91 4.85 12.56
N LEU A 405 -14.08 4.18 11.41
CA LEU A 405 -13.20 4.31 10.25
C LEU A 405 -13.13 5.76 9.73
N SER A 406 -14.20 6.54 9.86
CA SER A 406 -14.28 7.93 9.36
C SER A 406 -13.35 8.90 10.09
N GLU A 407 -12.90 8.57 11.30
CA GLU A 407 -12.08 9.45 12.10
C GLU A 407 -10.78 9.87 11.39
N ARG A 408 -10.34 11.10 11.66
CA ARG A 408 -9.16 11.70 11.02
C ARG A 408 -7.90 10.87 11.20
N ARG A 409 -7.73 10.20 12.34
CA ARG A 409 -6.57 9.34 12.62
C ARG A 409 -6.56 8.03 11.82
N TYR A 410 -7.71 7.64 11.26
CA TYR A 410 -7.87 6.44 10.43
C TYR A 410 -8.05 6.80 8.96
N LEU A 411 -9.21 6.62 8.35
CA LEU A 411 -9.36 6.79 6.91
C LEU A 411 -9.54 8.26 6.54
N ASN A 412 -10.06 9.09 7.45
CA ASN A 412 -10.38 10.51 7.19
C ASN A 412 -11.28 10.67 5.94
N GLN A 413 -12.32 9.84 5.85
CA GLN A 413 -13.30 9.83 4.77
C GLN A 413 -14.69 10.16 5.32
N PRO A 414 -15.59 10.77 4.53
CA PRO A 414 -16.96 11.05 4.96
C PRO A 414 -17.64 9.80 5.48
N GLU A 415 -18.24 9.89 6.65
CA GLU A 415 -18.98 8.80 7.28
C GLU A 415 -20.06 8.22 6.34
N PRO A 416 -20.86 9.01 5.59
CA PRO A 416 -21.85 8.44 4.66
C PRO A 416 -21.22 7.56 3.56
N VAL A 417 -20.01 7.89 3.10
CA VAL A 417 -19.28 7.12 2.08
C VAL A 417 -18.86 5.77 2.66
N LEU A 418 -18.34 5.76 3.90
CA LEU A 418 -17.95 4.53 4.57
C LEU A 418 -19.16 3.69 4.98
N GLN A 419 -20.24 4.31 5.44
CA GLN A 419 -21.47 3.61 5.80
C GLN A 419 -22.10 2.93 4.57
N ALA A 420 -22.08 3.59 3.42
CA ALA A 420 -22.54 3.02 2.16
C ALA A 420 -21.75 1.76 1.75
N VAL A 421 -20.42 1.81 1.90
CA VAL A 421 -19.54 0.66 1.65
C VAL A 421 -19.78 -0.46 2.65
N MET A 422 -19.78 -0.15 3.95
CA MET A 422 -19.81 -1.15 5.02
C MET A 422 -21.15 -1.86 5.13
N THR A 423 -22.25 -1.16 4.88
CA THR A 423 -23.61 -1.71 4.97
C THR A 423 -24.15 -2.24 3.65
N GLY A 424 -23.51 -1.89 2.53
CA GLY A 424 -23.99 -2.26 1.21
C GLY A 424 -25.17 -1.45 0.69
N ASN A 425 -25.62 -0.41 1.40
CA ASN A 425 -26.68 0.50 0.94
C ASN A 425 -26.06 1.74 0.32
N PHE A 426 -26.09 1.87 -1.00
CA PHE A 426 -25.34 2.91 -1.70
C PHE A 426 -26.02 3.40 -2.97
N GLU A 427 -25.66 4.62 -3.37
CA GLU A 427 -25.99 5.16 -4.68
C GLU A 427 -24.95 4.71 -5.71
N ASP A 428 -25.39 4.37 -6.91
CA ASP A 428 -24.51 4.00 -8.04
C ASP A 428 -23.99 5.22 -8.82
N GLY A 429 -24.57 6.40 -8.62
CA GLY A 429 -24.23 7.63 -9.36
C GLY A 429 -24.98 7.81 -10.68
N LEU A 430 -25.90 6.90 -11.02
CA LEU A 430 -26.85 6.98 -12.14
C LEU A 430 -28.29 7.24 -11.68
N GLY A 431 -28.48 7.48 -10.38
CA GLY A 431 -29.78 7.74 -9.76
C GLY A 431 -30.46 6.50 -9.20
N ASN A 432 -29.74 5.37 -9.10
CA ASN A 432 -30.24 4.17 -8.45
C ASN A 432 -29.64 4.01 -7.06
N THR A 433 -30.50 3.69 -6.10
CA THR A 433 -30.11 3.18 -4.78
C THR A 433 -30.05 1.65 -4.83
N LEU A 434 -28.91 1.08 -4.46
CA LEU A 434 -28.67 -0.36 -4.43
C LEU A 434 -28.49 -0.84 -3.00
N ASN A 435 -28.87 -2.10 -2.75
CA ASN A 435 -28.65 -2.79 -1.48
C ASN A 435 -27.95 -4.13 -1.75
N VAL A 436 -26.64 -4.17 -1.48
CA VAL A 436 -25.76 -5.34 -1.63
C VAL A 436 -25.00 -5.52 -0.31
N PRO A 437 -25.61 -6.15 0.72
CA PRO A 437 -25.04 -6.21 2.07
C PRO A 437 -23.64 -6.86 2.15
N ASP A 438 -23.33 -7.72 1.19
CA ASP A 438 -22.07 -8.44 1.04
C ASP A 438 -21.15 -7.83 -0.04
N ARG A 439 -21.37 -6.54 -0.38
CA ARG A 439 -20.47 -5.75 -1.25
C ARG A 439 -19.01 -5.83 -0.79
N ILE A 440 -18.78 -5.87 0.52
CA ILE A 440 -17.47 -6.11 1.15
C ILE A 440 -17.62 -7.09 2.32
N GLY A 441 -16.82 -8.15 2.30
CA GLY A 441 -16.75 -9.15 3.38
C GLY A 441 -15.39 -9.14 4.08
N PHE A 442 -15.35 -9.61 5.32
CA PHE A 442 -14.13 -9.76 6.12
C PHE A 442 -13.96 -11.22 6.53
N ASP A 443 -13.49 -12.04 5.58
CA ASP A 443 -13.15 -13.44 5.80
C ASP A 443 -11.63 -13.58 5.84
N PRO A 444 -11.03 -13.92 7.00
CA PRO A 444 -9.58 -13.93 7.14
C PRO A 444 -8.89 -15.13 6.52
N TYR A 445 -9.64 -16.15 6.06
CA TYR A 445 -9.04 -17.41 5.63
C TYR A 445 -8.24 -17.25 4.31
N PRO A 446 -6.92 -17.49 4.33
CA PRO A 446 -6.08 -17.32 3.15
C PRO A 446 -6.08 -18.59 2.31
N TRP A 447 -7.11 -18.76 1.47
CA TRP A 447 -7.22 -19.89 0.55
C TRP A 447 -6.01 -20.00 -0.38
N LYS A 448 -5.38 -21.19 -0.45
CA LYS A 448 -4.29 -21.46 -1.39
C LYS A 448 -4.75 -21.42 -2.85
N SER A 449 -6.05 -21.58 -3.14
CA SER A 449 -6.63 -21.36 -4.48
C SER A 449 -6.45 -19.93 -4.97
N PHE A 450 -6.52 -18.94 -4.07
CA PHE A 450 -6.25 -17.54 -4.39
C PHE A 450 -4.83 -17.33 -4.89
N ALA A 451 -3.84 -17.87 -4.17
CA ALA A 451 -2.43 -17.77 -4.55
C ALA A 451 -2.19 -18.33 -5.96
N LYS A 452 -2.80 -19.48 -6.27
CA LYS A 452 -2.68 -20.15 -7.57
C LYS A 452 -3.34 -19.37 -8.69
N TRP A 453 -4.54 -18.82 -8.47
CA TRP A 453 -5.19 -17.97 -9.48
C TRP A 453 -4.36 -16.71 -9.73
N ILE A 454 -3.97 -15.99 -8.67
CA ILE A 454 -3.17 -14.76 -8.77
C ILE A 454 -1.88 -15.04 -9.56
N SER A 455 -1.14 -16.07 -9.18
CA SER A 455 0.10 -16.44 -9.83
C SER A 455 -0.10 -16.80 -11.30
N SER A 456 -1.18 -17.52 -11.64
CA SER A 456 -1.50 -17.82 -13.04
C SER A 456 -1.74 -16.54 -13.85
N GLN A 457 -2.47 -15.57 -13.28
CA GLN A 457 -2.75 -14.32 -13.97
C GLN A 457 -1.52 -13.40 -14.07
N LEU A 458 -0.59 -13.48 -13.11
CA LEU A 458 0.70 -12.81 -13.23
C LEU A 458 1.51 -13.37 -14.41
N VAL A 459 1.47 -14.67 -14.67
CA VAL A 459 2.08 -15.27 -15.88
C VAL A 459 1.35 -14.80 -17.12
N ARG A 460 0.01 -14.88 -17.14
CA ARG A 460 -0.80 -14.53 -18.31
C ARG A 460 -0.50 -13.15 -18.86
N TRP A 461 -0.25 -12.20 -17.97
CA TRP A 461 -0.04 -10.79 -18.31
C TRP A 461 1.43 -10.36 -18.27
N ASP A 462 2.37 -11.30 -18.39
CA ASP A 462 3.82 -11.06 -18.42
C ASP A 462 4.36 -10.28 -17.19
N LEU A 463 3.63 -10.33 -16.07
CA LEU A 463 4.05 -9.76 -14.79
C LEU A 463 4.94 -10.71 -13.98
N MET A 464 4.93 -12.00 -14.33
CA MET A 464 5.78 -13.04 -13.79
C MET A 464 6.31 -13.94 -14.93
N PRO A 465 7.63 -14.13 -15.06
CA PRO A 465 8.19 -15.09 -16.01
C PRO A 465 7.68 -16.51 -15.73
N ALA A 466 7.37 -17.27 -16.78
CA ALA A 466 6.82 -18.62 -16.67
C ALA A 466 7.74 -19.58 -15.89
N GLU A 467 9.05 -19.34 -15.88
CA GLU A 467 10.04 -20.16 -15.17
C GLU A 467 9.92 -20.02 -13.65
N LYS A 468 9.30 -18.95 -13.16
CA LYS A 468 9.02 -18.73 -11.72
C LYS A 468 7.65 -19.25 -11.31
N ALA A 469 6.87 -19.81 -12.23
CA ALA A 469 5.46 -20.17 -12.01
C ALA A 469 5.25 -21.55 -11.37
N ASP A 470 5.88 -21.80 -10.21
CA ASP A 470 5.58 -22.98 -9.40
C ASP A 470 4.36 -22.70 -8.50
N TYR A 471 3.16 -22.89 -9.05
CA TYR A 471 1.91 -22.52 -8.36
C TYR A 471 1.71 -23.24 -7.00
N PRO A 472 1.95 -24.55 -6.86
CA PRO A 472 1.90 -25.22 -5.57
C PRO A 472 2.92 -24.67 -4.57
N GLN A 473 4.18 -24.47 -4.98
CA GLN A 473 5.21 -23.98 -4.08
C GLN A 473 4.95 -22.53 -3.63
N ILE A 474 4.50 -21.67 -4.54
CA ILE A 474 4.12 -20.28 -4.21
C ILE A 474 3.02 -20.26 -3.15
N ALA A 475 1.98 -21.09 -3.34
CA ALA A 475 0.87 -21.15 -2.39
C ALA A 475 1.33 -21.66 -1.02
N GLU A 476 2.15 -22.72 -0.99
CA GLU A 476 2.66 -23.30 0.26
C GLU A 476 3.61 -22.36 1.00
N GLN A 477 4.50 -21.68 0.26
CA GLN A 477 5.54 -20.86 0.84
C GLN A 477 5.01 -19.55 1.42
N ILE A 478 3.96 -18.96 0.84
CA ILE A 478 3.54 -17.58 1.14
C ILE A 478 2.21 -17.51 1.89
N TYR A 479 1.29 -18.46 1.70
CA TYR A 479 -0.04 -18.40 2.34
C TYR A 479 -0.05 -19.25 3.60
N MET A 480 -0.20 -18.61 4.76
CA MET A 480 -0.19 -19.28 6.07
C MET A 480 -1.55 -19.89 6.44
N THR A 481 -2.15 -20.66 5.54
CA THR A 481 -3.50 -21.22 5.67
C THR A 481 -3.65 -22.12 6.91
N ASP A 482 -2.66 -22.96 7.18
CA ASP A 482 -2.69 -23.85 8.34
C ASP A 482 -2.68 -23.09 9.66
N LEU A 483 -1.82 -22.07 9.74
CA LEU A 483 -1.74 -21.22 10.91
C LEU A 483 -3.05 -20.42 11.09
N ALA A 484 -3.59 -19.83 10.03
CA ALA A 484 -4.84 -19.09 10.11
C ALA A 484 -6.00 -19.98 10.61
N ARG A 485 -6.08 -21.22 10.10
CA ARG A 485 -7.03 -22.24 10.56
C ARG A 485 -6.84 -22.57 12.04
N GLU A 486 -5.61 -22.87 12.45
CA GLU A 486 -5.26 -23.19 13.84
C GLU A 486 -5.69 -22.06 14.80
N LEU A 487 -5.31 -20.82 14.48
CA LEU A 487 -5.63 -19.65 15.30
C LEU A 487 -7.13 -19.37 15.34
N ALA A 488 -7.86 -19.53 14.24
CA ALA A 488 -9.31 -19.39 14.21
C ALA A 488 -10.01 -20.43 15.11
N ILE A 489 -9.54 -21.69 15.13
CA ILE A 489 -10.05 -22.75 16.03
C ILE A 489 -9.76 -22.38 17.50
N GLU A 490 -8.56 -21.89 17.82
CA GLU A 490 -8.21 -21.42 19.16
C GLU A 490 -9.11 -20.27 19.64
N LEU A 491 -9.62 -19.45 18.71
CA LEU A 491 -10.58 -18.37 18.98
C LEU A 491 -12.04 -18.85 19.04
N GLY A 492 -12.29 -20.14 18.86
CA GLY A 492 -13.64 -20.72 18.86
C GLY A 492 -14.43 -20.47 17.57
N GLN A 493 -13.75 -20.14 16.47
CA GLN A 493 -14.36 -19.98 15.15
C GLN A 493 -14.34 -21.30 14.37
N ASN A 494 -15.12 -21.36 13.28
CA ASN A 494 -15.25 -22.55 12.43
C ASN A 494 -14.62 -22.30 11.04
N PRO A 495 -13.29 -22.32 10.91
CA PRO A 495 -12.64 -22.16 9.62
C PRO A 495 -12.85 -23.39 8.72
N PRO A 496 -12.70 -23.24 7.38
CA PRO A 496 -12.71 -24.35 6.43
C PRO A 496 -11.66 -25.43 6.74
N ALA A 497 -11.99 -26.68 6.40
CA ALA A 497 -11.05 -27.81 6.47
C ALA A 497 -10.16 -27.89 5.22
N GLU A 498 -10.68 -27.47 4.07
CA GLU A 498 -9.99 -27.46 2.79
C GLU A 498 -9.11 -26.21 2.64
N GLU A 499 -7.93 -26.38 2.06
CA GLU A 499 -7.01 -25.26 1.79
C GLU A 499 -7.21 -24.65 0.40
N THR A 500 -7.88 -25.38 -0.49
CA THR A 500 -8.17 -24.93 -1.85
C THR A 500 -9.62 -25.24 -2.20
N ARG A 501 -10.22 -24.39 -3.02
CA ARG A 501 -11.55 -24.62 -3.61
C ARG A 501 -11.54 -24.22 -5.09
N VAL A 502 -12.49 -24.75 -5.84
CA VAL A 502 -12.76 -24.28 -7.20
C VAL A 502 -13.32 -22.87 -7.12
N GLU A 503 -12.73 -21.94 -7.85
CA GLU A 503 -13.16 -20.54 -7.87
C GLU A 503 -14.08 -20.32 -9.08
N ASN A 504 -15.29 -19.83 -8.83
CA ASN A 504 -16.26 -19.52 -9.87
C ASN A 504 -16.21 -18.03 -10.18
N LEU A 505 -15.71 -17.69 -11.35
CA LEU A 505 -15.68 -16.32 -11.86
C LEU A 505 -16.86 -16.11 -12.82
N LYS A 506 -17.14 -14.86 -13.17
CA LYS A 506 -18.28 -14.47 -14.00
C LYS A 506 -18.28 -15.13 -15.36
N PHE A 507 -17.11 -15.26 -15.98
CA PHE A 507 -16.98 -15.76 -17.34
C PHE A 507 -16.41 -17.16 -17.42
N ASP A 508 -15.80 -17.70 -16.38
CA ASP A 508 -15.16 -19.01 -16.37
C ASP A 508 -14.99 -19.57 -14.96
N THR A 509 -14.48 -20.79 -14.86
CA THR A 509 -14.23 -21.48 -13.61
C THR A 509 -12.75 -21.82 -13.53
N PHE A 510 -12.12 -21.51 -12.39
CA PHE A 510 -10.73 -21.84 -12.12
C PHE A 510 -10.62 -23.05 -11.21
N ASP A 511 -10.01 -24.12 -11.74
CA ASP A 511 -9.60 -25.28 -10.96
C ASP A 511 -8.16 -25.10 -10.45
N PRO A 512 -7.94 -24.94 -9.13
CA PRO A 512 -6.60 -24.78 -8.56
C PRO A 512 -5.70 -26.01 -8.71
N ALA A 513 -6.21 -27.15 -9.16
CA ALA A 513 -5.38 -28.31 -9.51
C ALA A 513 -4.69 -28.14 -10.88
N ASN A 514 -5.26 -27.33 -11.78
CA ASN A 514 -4.80 -27.23 -13.17
C ASN A 514 -4.63 -25.76 -13.68
N PRO A 515 -3.78 -24.92 -13.06
CA PRO A 515 -3.69 -23.50 -13.46
C PRO A 515 -3.20 -23.29 -14.89
N ALA A 516 -2.30 -24.13 -15.41
CA ALA A 516 -1.81 -24.03 -16.78
C ALA A 516 -2.92 -24.25 -17.82
N ALA A 517 -3.79 -25.25 -17.60
CA ALA A 517 -4.92 -25.53 -18.48
C ALA A 517 -5.93 -24.36 -18.49
N TYR A 518 -6.12 -23.70 -17.33
CA TYR A 518 -6.95 -22.50 -17.24
C TYR A 518 -6.39 -21.36 -18.11
N LEU A 519 -5.06 -21.15 -18.13
CA LEU A 519 -4.45 -20.12 -18.98
C LEU A 519 -4.67 -20.41 -20.47
N GLU A 520 -4.47 -21.66 -20.90
CA GLU A 520 -4.73 -22.07 -22.29
C GLU A 520 -6.20 -21.82 -22.67
N GLN A 521 -7.14 -22.19 -21.79
CA GLN A 521 -8.56 -21.95 -21.99
C GLN A 521 -8.87 -20.46 -22.12
N GLN A 522 -8.28 -19.62 -21.26
CA GLN A 522 -8.49 -18.18 -21.31
C GLN A 522 -7.94 -17.54 -22.59
N SER A 523 -6.74 -17.93 -23.02
CA SER A 523 -6.15 -17.46 -24.27
C SER A 523 -7.02 -17.82 -25.48
N GLN A 524 -7.55 -19.05 -25.52
CA GLN A 524 -8.47 -19.48 -26.58
C GLN A 524 -9.81 -18.74 -26.53
N LYS A 525 -10.35 -18.54 -25.32
CA LYS A 525 -11.68 -17.96 -25.12
C LYS A 525 -11.73 -16.47 -25.43
N PHE A 526 -10.76 -15.71 -24.94
CA PHE A 526 -10.75 -14.26 -25.04
C PHE A 526 -9.96 -13.76 -26.25
N ASN A 527 -9.09 -14.59 -26.83
CA ASN A 527 -8.25 -14.25 -27.98
C ASN A 527 -7.41 -12.99 -27.73
N VAL A 528 -6.97 -12.82 -26.47
CA VAL A 528 -6.19 -11.70 -25.92
C VAL A 528 -5.18 -12.23 -24.92
#